data_AF-A0A7V6HFH7-F1
#
_entry.id   AF-A0A7V6HFH7-F1
#
_cell.length_a   1.000
_cell.length_b   1.000
_cell.length_c   1.000
_cell.angle_alpha   90.00
_cell.angle_beta   90.00
_cell.angle_gamma   90.00
#
_symmetry.space_group_name_H-M   'P 1'
#
loop_
_entity.id
_entity.type
_entity.pdbx_description
1 polymer ?
#
loop_
_entity_poly.entity_id
_entity_poly.type
_entity_poly.pdbx_seq_one_letter_code
_entity_poly.pdbx_strand_id
1 'polypeptide(L)'
;MKRILFRIVLLFAASCVTPLDGAEPVLGQTARQESAPDDENLKSMLRREFMVDHDVDVVTEDWSIWSEGVRFKKDTNISDERFHAVLIDIYREAEATIQARNQESQDMQVLKNAERWMRGAVFWLGACEDVASKTFLLDLASDTSKGGTLRVIAISSYLHVADAEEAKGALLRFLVSPDRMTSDMDRSGVYAVANTAWKESSPEKKLAICEALQVGLSHETTHWVFRSGDGWLCEMSPTYAKSKERLSLLERALAQPFPERRERTKRELESRLEAMRKLKVLSSINTNLSALKERDFSQPLPEEGRIALETPPDAPDTTDAAQEKSTETGRKSFYALAAIAGLLGVLALWFGLRRKRGSA
;
A
#
# COMPACT_ATOMS: atom_id res chain seq x y z
N MET A 1 -11.50 -4.43 -26.25
CA MET A 1 -12.96 -4.63 -26.40
C MET A 1 -13.38 -6.01 -26.95
N LYS A 2 -12.58 -6.73 -27.76
CA LYS A 2 -12.94 -8.10 -28.23
C LYS A 2 -12.76 -9.25 -27.21
N ARG A 3 -12.20 -9.00 -26.02
CA ARG A 3 -11.97 -10.03 -24.97
C ARG A 3 -13.02 -10.03 -23.84
N ILE A 4 -13.87 -9.00 -23.76
CA ILE A 4 -15.02 -8.98 -22.83
C ILE A 4 -16.15 -9.87 -23.39
N LEU A 5 -16.33 -9.91 -24.72
CA LEU A 5 -17.32 -10.79 -25.35
C LEU A 5 -17.01 -12.29 -25.15
N PHE A 6 -15.75 -12.70 -25.06
CA PHE A 6 -15.39 -14.12 -24.93
C PHE A 6 -15.70 -14.68 -23.53
N ARG A 7 -15.76 -13.84 -22.49
CA ARG A 7 -16.14 -14.26 -21.13
C ARG A 7 -17.66 -14.26 -20.89
N ILE A 8 -18.44 -13.52 -21.68
CA ILE A 8 -19.92 -13.59 -21.63
C ILE A 8 -20.44 -14.77 -22.46
N VAL A 9 -19.79 -15.15 -23.56
CA VAL A 9 -20.25 -16.25 -24.43
C VAL A 9 -20.05 -17.64 -23.80
N LEU A 10 -19.04 -17.84 -22.94
CA LEU A 10 -18.86 -19.09 -22.20
C LEU A 10 -19.85 -19.27 -21.03
N LEU A 11 -20.45 -18.18 -20.54
CA LEU A 11 -21.54 -18.21 -19.55
C LEU A 11 -22.93 -18.31 -20.18
N PHE A 12 -23.09 -18.00 -21.47
CA PHE A 12 -24.37 -18.16 -22.19
C PHE A 12 -24.48 -19.45 -23.01
N ALA A 13 -23.37 -20.10 -23.36
CA ALA A 13 -23.41 -21.37 -24.11
C ALA A 13 -23.85 -22.58 -23.27
N ALA A 14 -23.89 -22.46 -21.93
CA ALA A 14 -24.44 -23.47 -21.04
C ALA A 14 -25.96 -23.30 -20.76
N SER A 15 -26.59 -22.27 -21.34
CA SER A 15 -27.97 -21.86 -21.01
C SER A 15 -28.97 -22.07 -22.15
N CYS A 16 -28.56 -22.66 -23.27
CA CYS A 16 -29.44 -22.91 -24.41
C CYS A 16 -29.66 -24.41 -24.63
N VAL A 17 -30.44 -25.02 -23.73
CA VAL A 17 -31.26 -26.18 -24.09
C VAL A 17 -32.70 -25.72 -23.95
N THR A 18 -33.36 -25.50 -25.08
CA THR A 18 -34.79 -25.22 -25.14
C THR A 18 -35.58 -26.39 -24.55
N PRO A 19 -36.64 -26.14 -23.78
CA PRO A 19 -37.48 -27.20 -23.24
C PRO A 19 -38.39 -27.72 -24.37
N LEU A 20 -38.33 -29.03 -24.63
CA LEU A 20 -39.41 -29.74 -25.29
C LEU A 20 -40.36 -30.22 -24.20
N ASP A 21 -41.62 -29.80 -24.34
CA ASP A 21 -42.78 -30.09 -23.52
C ASP A 21 -42.76 -31.46 -22.82
N GLY A 22 -43.17 -31.44 -21.55
CA GLY A 22 -43.76 -32.61 -20.90
C GLY A 22 -43.17 -32.93 -19.54
N ALA A 23 -43.95 -32.58 -18.51
CA ALA A 23 -43.84 -32.94 -17.10
C ALA A 23 -42.95 -32.04 -16.23
N GLU A 24 -43.61 -31.19 -15.44
CA GLU A 24 -43.13 -30.97 -14.07
C GLU A 24 -43.14 -32.30 -13.33
N PRO A 25 -42.07 -32.58 -12.59
CA PRO A 25 -42.28 -32.64 -11.15
C PRO A 25 -41.21 -31.86 -10.40
N VAL A 26 -41.69 -31.02 -9.48
CA VAL A 26 -41.09 -30.64 -8.20
C VAL A 26 -39.77 -31.36 -7.90
N LEU A 27 -38.64 -30.74 -8.25
CA LEU A 27 -37.31 -31.17 -7.80
C LEU A 27 -36.44 -29.93 -7.58
N GLY A 28 -36.22 -29.62 -6.31
CA GLY A 28 -34.95 -29.09 -5.84
C GLY A 28 -34.63 -27.65 -6.21
N GLN A 29 -35.30 -26.70 -5.53
CA GLN A 29 -34.56 -25.60 -4.91
C GLN A 29 -33.63 -26.17 -3.81
N THR A 30 -32.73 -27.08 -4.18
CA THR A 30 -31.59 -27.47 -3.38
C THR A 30 -30.49 -26.49 -3.74
N ALA A 31 -30.30 -25.53 -2.84
CA ALA A 31 -29.08 -24.79 -2.58
C ALA A 31 -27.90 -25.20 -3.48
N ARG A 32 -27.58 -24.37 -4.48
CA ARG A 32 -26.19 -24.30 -4.97
C ARG A 32 -25.41 -23.48 -3.95
N GLN A 33 -25.19 -24.07 -2.78
CA GLN A 33 -24.11 -23.68 -1.90
C GLN A 33 -22.86 -24.14 -2.65
N GLU A 34 -22.19 -23.24 -3.38
CA GLU A 34 -20.82 -23.52 -3.84
C GLU A 34 -20.02 -23.77 -2.56
N SER A 35 -19.74 -25.04 -2.27
CA SER A 35 -18.89 -25.43 -1.16
C SER A 35 -17.57 -24.68 -1.31
N ALA A 36 -17.08 -24.06 -0.23
CA ALA A 36 -15.77 -23.43 -0.23
C ALA A 36 -14.75 -24.39 -0.87
N PRO A 37 -13.86 -23.90 -1.76
CA PRO A 37 -12.90 -24.76 -2.46
C PRO A 37 -12.08 -25.53 -1.43
N ASP A 38 -11.66 -26.77 -1.70
CA ASP A 38 -10.66 -27.46 -0.86
C ASP A 38 -9.27 -26.78 -0.95
N ASP A 39 -8.32 -27.17 -0.10
CA ASP A 39 -7.04 -26.45 0.02
C ASP A 39 -6.19 -26.54 -1.26
N GLU A 40 -6.21 -27.68 -1.96
CA GLU A 40 -5.48 -27.86 -3.22
C GLU A 40 -6.09 -27.03 -4.36
N ASN A 41 -7.42 -26.97 -4.43
CA ASN A 41 -8.12 -26.13 -5.40
C ASN A 41 -7.89 -24.64 -5.09
N LEU A 42 -7.97 -24.24 -3.82
CA LEU A 42 -7.70 -22.87 -3.37
C LEU A 42 -6.26 -22.46 -3.73
N LYS A 43 -5.28 -23.33 -3.48
CA LYS A 43 -3.88 -23.13 -3.83
C LYS A 43 -3.67 -23.00 -5.34
N SER A 44 -4.33 -23.83 -6.14
CA SER A 44 -4.30 -23.76 -7.61
C SER A 44 -4.92 -22.47 -8.15
N MET A 45 -6.03 -22.02 -7.56
CA MET A 45 -6.67 -20.74 -7.87
C MET A 45 -5.71 -19.59 -7.58
N LEU A 46 -5.14 -19.53 -6.38
CA LEU A 46 -4.21 -18.47 -5.96
C LEU A 46 -2.96 -18.40 -6.85
N ARG A 47 -2.35 -19.56 -7.17
CA ARG A 47 -1.22 -19.62 -8.10
C ARG A 47 -1.56 -19.05 -9.48
N ARG A 48 -2.80 -19.22 -9.93
CA ARG A 48 -3.27 -18.66 -11.21
C ARG A 48 -3.46 -17.15 -11.12
N GLU A 49 -4.05 -16.66 -10.03
CA GLU A 49 -4.21 -15.22 -9.79
C GLU A 49 -2.85 -14.51 -9.75
N PHE A 50 -1.86 -15.07 -9.05
CA PHE A 50 -0.51 -14.50 -8.98
C PHE A 50 0.27 -14.54 -10.31
N MET A 51 -0.25 -15.25 -11.31
CA MET A 51 0.35 -15.37 -12.65
C MET A 51 -0.31 -14.44 -13.68
N VAL A 52 -1.44 -13.82 -13.34
CA VAL A 52 -2.02 -12.78 -14.17
C VAL A 52 -1.03 -11.61 -14.15
N ASP A 53 -0.66 -11.12 -15.34
CA ASP A 53 0.18 -9.92 -15.52
C ASP A 53 -0.62 -8.71 -15.02
N HIS A 54 -0.70 -8.57 -13.71
CA HIS A 54 -0.79 -7.29 -13.08
C HIS A 54 0.67 -6.90 -13.00
N ASP A 55 1.07 -5.87 -13.75
CA ASP A 55 2.30 -5.17 -13.40
C ASP A 55 2.12 -4.80 -11.92
N VAL A 56 2.65 -5.61 -11.02
CA VAL A 56 2.77 -5.26 -9.59
C VAL A 56 3.63 -3.98 -9.47
N ASP A 57 4.30 -3.60 -10.57
CA ASP A 57 5.04 -2.37 -10.79
C ASP A 57 4.22 -1.17 -11.34
N VAL A 58 2.96 -1.35 -11.77
CA VAL A 58 2.12 -0.27 -12.33
C VAL A 58 0.74 -0.24 -11.67
N VAL A 59 0.67 0.54 -10.60
CA VAL A 59 -0.57 0.97 -9.96
C VAL A 59 -1.33 1.90 -10.92
N THR A 60 -2.51 1.49 -11.36
CA THR A 60 -3.45 2.39 -12.07
C THR A 60 -4.39 3.05 -11.06
N GLU A 61 -4.66 4.34 -11.23
CA GLU A 61 -5.13 5.29 -10.20
C GLU A 61 -6.53 5.06 -9.60
N ASP A 62 -7.26 4.01 -9.95
CA ASP A 62 -8.69 3.89 -9.58
C ASP A 62 -9.07 2.59 -8.82
N TRP A 63 -8.13 1.66 -8.60
CA TRP A 63 -8.38 0.43 -7.82
C TRP A 63 -7.50 0.41 -6.56
N SER A 64 -8.11 0.12 -5.39
CA SER A 64 -7.34 -0.19 -4.18
C SER A 64 -6.49 -1.42 -4.47
N ILE A 65 -5.18 -1.32 -4.23
CA ILE A 65 -4.22 -2.38 -4.60
C ILE A 65 -4.52 -3.68 -3.85
N TRP A 66 -5.18 -3.57 -2.69
CA TRP A 66 -5.56 -4.69 -1.84
C TRP A 66 -6.96 -5.24 -2.11
N SER A 67 -7.78 -4.51 -2.87
CA SER A 67 -9.18 -4.86 -3.13
C SER A 67 -9.34 -6.22 -3.81
N GLU A 68 -8.34 -6.68 -4.57
CA GLU A 68 -8.39 -7.98 -5.24
C GLU A 68 -8.27 -9.15 -4.26
N GLY A 69 -7.31 -9.11 -3.34
CA GLY A 69 -7.16 -10.14 -2.30
C GLY A 69 -8.33 -10.16 -1.34
N VAL A 70 -8.81 -8.98 -0.90
CA VAL A 70 -9.99 -8.86 -0.03
C VAL A 70 -11.25 -9.38 -0.74
N ARG A 71 -11.45 -9.01 -2.01
CA ARG A 71 -12.57 -9.52 -2.82
C ARG A 71 -12.47 -11.02 -3.01
N PHE A 72 -11.29 -11.55 -3.34
CA PHE A 72 -11.09 -12.99 -3.52
C PHE A 72 -11.47 -13.76 -2.25
N LYS A 73 -11.00 -13.33 -1.09
CA LYS A 73 -11.32 -13.93 0.21
C LYS A 73 -12.83 -13.94 0.47
N LYS A 74 -13.50 -12.82 0.17
CA LYS A 74 -14.95 -12.66 0.31
C LYS A 74 -15.73 -13.54 -0.66
N ASP A 75 -15.35 -13.55 -1.94
CA ASP A 75 -16.04 -14.29 -3.00
C ASP A 75 -15.91 -15.81 -2.82
N THR A 76 -14.80 -16.26 -2.21
CA THR A 76 -14.56 -17.68 -1.89
C THR A 76 -15.05 -18.10 -0.51
N ASN A 77 -15.52 -17.15 0.31
CA ASN A 77 -16.03 -17.36 1.67
C ASN A 77 -15.06 -18.18 2.57
N ILE A 78 -13.78 -17.83 2.54
CA ILE A 78 -12.71 -18.48 3.34
C ILE A 78 -12.35 -17.62 4.56
N SER A 79 -12.01 -18.26 5.67
CA SER A 79 -11.54 -17.56 6.88
C SER A 79 -10.09 -17.09 6.73
N ASP A 80 -9.69 -16.15 7.58
CA ASP A 80 -8.33 -15.62 7.62
C ASP A 80 -7.31 -16.71 7.94
N GLU A 81 -7.63 -17.61 8.88
CA GLU A 81 -6.73 -18.71 9.29
C GLU A 81 -6.47 -19.66 8.12
N ARG A 82 -7.52 -20.00 7.37
CA ARG A 82 -7.41 -20.90 6.22
C ARG A 82 -6.69 -20.21 5.06
N PHE A 83 -7.00 -18.94 4.82
CA PHE A 83 -6.35 -18.17 3.77
C PHE A 83 -4.86 -17.95 4.06
N HIS A 84 -4.53 -17.57 5.30
CA HIS A 84 -3.17 -17.51 5.83
C HIS A 84 -2.42 -18.82 5.61
N ALA A 85 -3.00 -19.96 6.03
CA ALA A 85 -2.35 -21.26 5.92
C ALA A 85 -1.97 -21.60 4.47
N VAL A 86 -2.89 -21.39 3.52
CA VAL A 86 -2.61 -21.66 2.09
C VAL A 86 -1.60 -20.68 1.50
N LEU A 87 -1.65 -19.40 1.86
CA LEU A 87 -0.66 -18.41 1.39
C LEU A 87 0.75 -18.72 1.92
N ILE A 88 0.86 -19.12 3.19
CA ILE A 88 2.15 -19.55 3.78
C ILE A 88 2.67 -20.82 3.11
N ASP A 89 1.78 -21.76 2.77
CA ASP A 89 2.17 -22.98 2.06
C ASP A 89 2.70 -22.66 0.65
N ILE A 90 2.02 -21.79 -0.10
CA ILE A 90 2.51 -21.29 -1.41
C ILE A 90 3.87 -20.60 -1.26
N TYR A 91 4.02 -19.75 -0.24
CA TYR A 91 5.28 -19.06 0.04
C TYR A 91 6.42 -20.04 0.29
N ARG A 92 6.22 -21.04 1.16
CA ARG A 92 7.24 -22.04 1.53
C ARG A 92 7.66 -22.89 0.34
N GLU A 93 6.71 -23.33 -0.48
CA GLU A 93 7.02 -24.11 -1.69
C GLU A 93 7.78 -23.30 -2.74
N ALA A 94 7.40 -22.03 -2.92
CA ALA A 94 8.10 -21.10 -3.80
C ALA A 94 9.53 -20.83 -3.30
N GLU A 95 9.69 -20.60 -2.00
CA GLU A 95 10.99 -20.40 -1.38
C GLU A 95 11.89 -21.63 -1.54
N ALA A 96 11.38 -22.83 -1.26
CA ALA A 96 12.13 -24.08 -1.44
C ALA A 96 12.60 -24.26 -2.90
N THR A 97 11.73 -23.91 -3.86
CA THR A 97 12.07 -23.94 -5.30
C THR A 97 13.25 -22.99 -5.60
N ILE A 98 13.19 -21.75 -5.10
CA ILE A 98 14.25 -20.75 -5.31
C ILE A 98 15.55 -21.17 -4.63
N GLN A 99 15.50 -21.80 -3.45
CA GLN A 99 16.69 -22.27 -2.75
C GLN A 99 17.34 -23.47 -3.46
N ALA A 100 16.55 -24.39 -4.01
CA ALA A 100 17.04 -25.54 -4.77
C ALA A 100 17.78 -25.14 -6.06
N ARG A 101 17.52 -23.95 -6.62
CA ARG A 101 18.33 -23.33 -7.69
C ARG A 101 19.81 -23.26 -7.36
N ASN A 102 20.15 -23.03 -6.11
CA ASN A 102 21.55 -22.92 -5.69
C ASN A 102 22.27 -24.29 -5.72
N GLN A 103 21.55 -25.37 -6.03
CA GLN A 103 22.04 -26.75 -6.08
C GLN A 103 21.89 -27.38 -7.47
N GLU A 104 20.91 -26.98 -8.30
CA GLU A 104 20.65 -27.55 -9.64
C GLU A 104 20.38 -26.49 -10.72
N SER A 105 20.69 -26.81 -11.99
CA SER A 105 20.38 -25.97 -13.16
C SER A 105 18.87 -26.01 -13.47
N GLN A 106 18.08 -25.30 -12.68
CA GLN A 106 16.64 -25.21 -12.87
C GLN A 106 16.25 -24.30 -14.05
N ASP A 107 15.13 -24.61 -14.69
CA ASP A 107 14.51 -23.80 -15.73
C ASP A 107 14.22 -22.38 -15.21
N MET A 108 14.69 -21.37 -15.93
CA MET A 108 14.46 -19.96 -15.63
C MET A 108 12.99 -19.59 -15.52
N GLN A 109 12.09 -20.29 -16.21
CA GLN A 109 10.65 -20.04 -16.11
C GLN A 109 10.07 -20.52 -14.78
N VAL A 110 10.56 -21.66 -14.25
CA VAL A 110 10.16 -22.18 -12.94
C VAL A 110 10.52 -21.20 -11.83
N LEU A 111 11.73 -20.64 -11.90
CA LEU A 111 12.20 -19.63 -10.95
C LEU A 111 11.37 -18.35 -10.98
N LYS A 112 11.06 -17.85 -12.19
CA LYS A 112 10.20 -16.67 -12.35
C LYS A 112 8.81 -16.90 -11.77
N ASN A 113 8.25 -18.08 -11.95
CA ASN A 113 6.95 -18.44 -11.39
C ASN A 113 7.02 -18.50 -9.86
N ALA A 114 8.06 -19.13 -9.30
CA ALA A 114 8.27 -19.18 -7.86
C ALA A 114 8.43 -17.78 -7.25
N GLU A 115 9.21 -16.88 -7.87
CA GLU A 115 9.34 -15.49 -7.42
C GLU A 115 7.99 -14.75 -7.43
N ARG A 116 7.16 -14.95 -8.47
CA ARG A 116 5.82 -14.37 -8.56
C ARG A 116 4.90 -14.89 -7.48
N TRP A 117 4.87 -16.21 -7.27
CA TRP A 117 4.07 -16.83 -6.22
C TRP A 117 4.49 -16.37 -4.83
N MET A 118 5.79 -16.27 -4.57
CA MET A 118 6.30 -15.78 -3.29
C MET A 118 5.88 -14.33 -3.03
N ARG A 119 6.02 -13.43 -4.03
CA ARG A 119 5.59 -12.03 -3.91
C ARG A 119 4.07 -11.91 -3.76
N GLY A 120 3.31 -12.65 -4.57
CA GLY A 120 1.84 -12.65 -4.54
C GLY A 120 1.30 -13.16 -3.22
N ALA A 121 1.88 -14.23 -2.67
CA ALA A 121 1.49 -14.76 -1.37
C ALA A 121 1.72 -13.73 -0.25
N VAL A 122 2.90 -13.12 -0.20
CA VAL A 122 3.22 -12.09 0.81
C VAL A 122 2.36 -10.84 0.63
N PHE A 123 2.05 -10.45 -0.61
CA PHE A 123 1.12 -9.37 -0.88
C PHE A 123 -0.27 -9.73 -0.33
N TRP A 124 -0.85 -10.87 -0.69
CA TRP A 124 -2.22 -11.21 -0.29
C TRP A 124 -2.39 -11.59 1.19
N LEU A 125 -1.31 -11.86 1.92
CA LEU A 125 -1.36 -11.90 3.40
C LEU A 125 -1.81 -10.57 4.00
N GLY A 126 -1.65 -9.45 3.27
CA GLY A 126 -2.25 -8.17 3.64
C GLY A 126 -3.77 -8.17 3.62
N ALA A 127 -4.45 -9.19 3.13
CA ALA A 127 -5.91 -9.29 3.25
C ALA A 127 -6.35 -10.08 4.51
N CYS A 128 -5.41 -10.55 5.33
CA CYS A 128 -5.70 -11.24 6.58
C CYS A 128 -5.43 -10.33 7.79
N GLU A 129 -6.41 -10.15 8.66
CA GLU A 129 -6.29 -9.30 9.86
C GLU A 129 -5.74 -10.07 11.08
N ASP A 130 -5.58 -11.39 10.95
CA ASP A 130 -5.13 -12.27 12.01
C ASP A 130 -3.69 -12.00 12.48
N VAL A 131 -3.42 -12.32 13.75
CA VAL A 131 -2.13 -12.10 14.41
C VAL A 131 -1.00 -12.88 13.75
N ALA A 132 -1.26 -14.08 13.21
CA ALA A 132 -0.22 -14.90 12.60
C ALA A 132 0.26 -14.30 11.27
N SER A 133 -0.65 -13.77 10.46
CA SER A 133 -0.32 -13.01 9.24
C SER A 133 0.51 -11.77 9.55
N LYS A 134 0.07 -10.96 10.52
CA LYS A 134 0.81 -9.77 10.97
C LYS A 134 2.22 -10.10 11.46
N THR A 135 2.35 -11.13 12.30
CA THR A 135 3.64 -11.59 12.85
C THR A 135 4.58 -12.04 11.75
N PHE A 136 4.11 -12.91 10.84
CA PHE A 136 4.91 -13.39 9.72
C PHE A 136 5.41 -12.24 8.82
N LEU A 137 4.56 -11.27 8.52
CA LEU A 137 4.93 -10.12 7.68
C LEU A 137 6.03 -9.26 8.31
N LEU A 138 5.97 -9.02 9.64
CA LEU A 138 7.03 -8.29 10.35
C LEU A 138 8.35 -9.07 10.40
N ASP A 139 8.29 -10.37 10.66
CA ASP A 139 9.47 -11.24 10.69
C ASP A 139 10.14 -11.28 9.31
N LEU A 140 9.34 -11.45 8.25
CA LEU A 140 9.82 -11.44 6.87
C LEU A 140 10.42 -10.08 6.48
N ALA A 141 9.80 -8.97 6.89
CA ALA A 141 10.34 -7.64 6.64
C ALA A 141 11.66 -7.39 7.39
N SER A 142 11.89 -8.06 8.52
CA SER A 142 13.09 -7.92 9.34
C SER A 142 14.23 -8.86 8.91
N ASP A 143 13.92 -9.93 8.18
CA ASP A 143 14.92 -10.90 7.72
C ASP A 143 15.83 -10.31 6.63
N THR A 144 17.03 -9.92 7.04
CA THR A 144 18.06 -9.35 6.15
C THR A 144 18.64 -10.33 5.13
N SER A 145 18.35 -11.64 5.26
CA SER A 145 18.70 -12.64 4.24
C SER A 145 17.79 -12.58 3.02
N LYS A 146 16.60 -11.95 3.16
CA LYS A 146 15.65 -11.80 2.05
C LYS A 146 15.96 -10.58 1.18
N GLY A 147 15.59 -10.69 -0.09
CA GLY A 147 15.72 -9.59 -1.04
C GLY A 147 14.85 -8.38 -0.66
N GLY A 148 15.39 -7.18 -0.87
CA GLY A 148 14.76 -5.90 -0.52
C GLY A 148 13.33 -5.73 -1.02
N THR A 149 13.06 -6.10 -2.27
CA THR A 149 11.70 -6.06 -2.85
C THR A 149 10.69 -6.88 -2.04
N LEU A 150 11.05 -8.09 -1.62
CA LEU A 150 10.14 -8.95 -0.85
C LEU A 150 9.88 -8.37 0.54
N ARG A 151 10.92 -7.82 1.18
CA ARG A 151 10.80 -7.15 2.48
C ARG A 151 9.93 -5.89 2.39
N VAL A 152 10.04 -5.10 1.32
CA VAL A 152 9.18 -3.93 1.07
C VAL A 152 7.72 -4.35 0.83
N ILE A 153 7.48 -5.44 0.10
CA ILE A 153 6.13 -6.01 -0.07
C ILE A 153 5.57 -6.42 1.29
N ALA A 154 6.37 -7.09 2.14
CA ALA A 154 5.93 -7.50 3.47
C ALA A 154 5.53 -6.30 4.35
N ILE A 155 6.30 -5.20 4.32
CA ILE A 155 5.94 -3.94 4.98
C ILE A 155 4.63 -3.39 4.43
N SER A 156 4.49 -3.34 3.10
CA SER A 156 3.27 -2.87 2.44
C SER A 156 2.04 -3.64 2.92
N SER A 157 2.11 -4.96 2.94
CA SER A 157 1.04 -5.85 3.38
C SER A 157 0.71 -5.65 4.86
N TYR A 158 1.73 -5.55 5.71
CA TYR A 158 1.54 -5.29 7.13
C TYR A 158 0.85 -3.94 7.35
N LEU A 159 1.31 -2.89 6.68
CA LEU A 159 0.73 -1.56 6.78
C LEU A 159 -0.73 -1.51 6.29
N HIS A 160 -1.20 -2.45 5.48
CA HIS A 160 -2.61 -2.48 5.09
C HIS A 160 -3.51 -2.85 6.27
N VAL A 161 -3.18 -3.93 6.99
CA VAL A 161 -3.98 -4.48 8.11
C VAL A 161 -3.61 -3.95 9.49
N ALA A 162 -2.50 -3.22 9.58
CA ALA A 162 -2.06 -2.59 10.83
C ALA A 162 -3.05 -1.52 11.29
N ASP A 163 -3.26 -1.39 12.60
CA ASP A 163 -3.86 -0.18 13.17
C ASP A 163 -2.90 1.02 13.12
N ALA A 164 -3.30 2.16 13.69
CA ALA A 164 -2.50 3.39 13.68
C ALA A 164 -1.16 3.24 14.42
N GLU A 165 -1.15 2.61 15.59
CA GLU A 165 0.04 2.44 16.42
C GLU A 165 0.97 1.37 15.84
N GLU A 166 0.41 0.25 15.38
CA GLU A 166 1.13 -0.79 14.64
C GLU A 166 1.83 -0.21 13.40
N ALA A 167 1.12 0.60 12.60
CA ALA A 167 1.68 1.21 11.39
C ALA A 167 2.82 2.18 11.71
N LYS A 168 2.67 3.01 12.74
CA LYS A 168 3.70 3.93 13.22
C LYS A 168 4.93 3.18 13.71
N GLY A 169 4.73 2.15 14.54
CA GLY A 169 5.80 1.30 15.06
C GLY A 169 6.59 0.62 13.94
N ALA A 170 5.91 0.02 12.96
CA ALA A 170 6.56 -0.64 11.84
C ALA A 170 7.35 0.34 10.96
N LEU A 171 6.78 1.52 10.63
CA LEU A 171 7.50 2.52 9.84
C LEU A 171 8.76 3.02 10.55
N LEU A 172 8.69 3.30 11.86
CA LEU A 172 9.86 3.72 12.64
C LEU A 172 10.92 2.61 12.72
N ARG A 173 10.48 1.34 12.87
CA ARG A 173 11.36 0.17 12.83
C ARG A 173 12.18 0.13 11.54
N PHE A 174 11.51 0.20 10.39
CA PHE A 174 12.17 -0.01 9.09
C PHE A 174 12.80 1.24 8.46
N LEU A 175 12.49 2.45 8.94
CA LEU A 175 13.08 3.71 8.47
C LEU A 175 14.20 4.26 9.36
N VAL A 176 14.18 3.96 10.67
CA VAL A 176 15.05 4.63 11.67
C VAL A 176 15.86 3.64 12.50
N SER A 177 15.23 2.54 12.92
CA SER A 177 15.77 1.65 13.97
C SER A 177 16.89 0.72 13.44
N PRO A 178 17.53 -0.12 14.28
CA PRO A 178 18.58 -1.04 13.81
C PRO A 178 18.16 -1.97 12.66
N ASP A 179 16.87 -2.34 12.61
CA ASP A 179 16.28 -3.17 11.54
C ASP A 179 15.99 -2.39 10.24
N ARG A 180 16.45 -1.13 10.16
CA ARG A 180 16.24 -0.24 9.02
C ARG A 180 16.70 -0.88 7.71
N MET A 181 15.96 -0.59 6.65
CA MET A 181 16.34 -0.98 5.29
C MET A 181 17.72 -0.42 4.92
N THR A 182 18.65 -1.32 4.60
CA THR A 182 20.06 -0.97 4.36
C THR A 182 20.26 -0.29 3.01
N SER A 183 19.59 -0.78 1.98
CA SER A 183 19.60 -0.20 0.64
C SER A 183 18.81 1.10 0.59
N ASP A 184 19.40 2.12 -0.07
CA ASP A 184 18.70 3.36 -0.38
C ASP A 184 17.42 3.11 -1.22
N MET A 185 17.46 2.11 -2.12
CA MET A 185 16.31 1.74 -2.95
C MET A 185 15.15 1.21 -2.12
N ASP A 186 15.44 0.31 -1.18
CA ASP A 186 14.41 -0.31 -0.35
C ASP A 186 13.80 0.72 0.61
N ARG A 187 14.62 1.61 1.21
CA ARG A 187 14.10 2.73 2.00
C ARG A 187 13.20 3.65 1.21
N SER A 188 13.60 4.01 -0.02
CA SER A 188 12.74 4.78 -0.91
C SER A 188 11.43 4.05 -1.20
N GLY A 189 11.47 2.72 -1.31
CA GLY A 189 10.29 1.86 -1.45
C GLY A 189 9.36 1.94 -0.24
N VAL A 190 9.90 1.97 0.98
CA VAL A 190 9.09 2.12 2.22
C VAL A 190 8.27 3.42 2.20
N TYR A 191 8.85 4.55 1.79
CA TYR A 191 8.09 5.80 1.66
C TYR A 191 6.95 5.70 0.62
N ALA A 192 7.18 4.97 -0.48
CA ALA A 192 6.18 4.80 -1.52
C ALA A 192 5.00 3.91 -1.05
N VAL A 193 5.29 2.77 -0.43
CA VAL A 193 4.22 1.87 0.07
C VAL A 193 3.47 2.46 1.26
N ALA A 194 4.11 3.32 2.07
CA ALA A 194 3.44 4.08 3.11
C ALA A 194 2.36 5.02 2.56
N ASN A 195 2.60 5.64 1.38
CA ASN A 195 1.60 6.46 0.71
C ASN A 195 0.40 5.63 0.21
N THR A 196 0.64 4.42 -0.30
CA THR A 196 -0.45 3.49 -0.64
C THR A 196 -1.31 3.19 0.57
N ALA A 197 -0.69 2.77 1.69
CA ALA A 197 -1.42 2.49 2.92
C ALA A 197 -2.18 3.74 3.43
N TRP A 198 -1.55 4.91 3.35
CA TRP A 198 -2.16 6.19 3.76
C TRP A 198 -3.46 6.47 3.01
N LYS A 199 -3.52 6.28 1.68
CA LYS A 199 -4.72 6.59 0.88
C LYS A 199 -5.98 5.87 1.38
N GLU A 200 -5.82 4.62 1.79
CA GLU A 200 -6.91 3.71 2.16
C GLU A 200 -7.20 3.69 3.68
N SER A 201 -6.46 4.48 4.46
CA SER A 201 -6.51 4.45 5.93
C SER A 201 -7.49 5.43 6.57
N SER A 202 -7.85 5.14 7.83
CA SER A 202 -8.59 6.04 8.72
C SER A 202 -7.78 7.33 9.02
N PRO A 203 -8.43 8.42 9.48
CA PRO A 203 -7.74 9.66 9.85
C PRO A 203 -6.60 9.47 10.87
N GLU A 204 -6.80 8.60 11.86
CA GLU A 204 -5.83 8.34 12.94
C GLU A 204 -4.58 7.67 12.37
N LYS A 205 -4.76 6.62 11.57
CA LYS A 205 -3.66 5.92 10.89
C LYS A 205 -2.96 6.81 9.86
N LYS A 206 -3.70 7.68 9.16
CA LYS A 206 -3.13 8.69 8.26
C LYS A 206 -2.20 9.65 8.99
N LEU A 207 -2.58 10.10 10.19
CA LEU A 207 -1.73 10.94 11.03
C LEU A 207 -0.49 10.16 11.47
N ALA A 208 -0.68 8.95 12.01
CA ALA A 208 0.40 8.11 12.52
C ALA A 208 1.47 7.79 11.45
N ILE A 209 1.04 7.50 10.21
CA ILE A 209 1.93 7.35 9.05
C ILE A 209 2.71 8.64 8.80
N CYS A 210 2.04 9.79 8.68
CA CYS A 210 2.71 11.08 8.43
C CYS A 210 3.78 11.39 9.49
N GLU A 211 3.48 11.16 10.77
CA GLU A 211 4.42 11.38 11.87
C GLU A 211 5.65 10.48 11.75
N ALA A 212 5.46 9.18 11.50
CA ALA A 212 6.56 8.24 11.32
C ALA A 212 7.45 8.60 10.13
N LEU A 213 6.85 9.03 9.01
CA LEU A 213 7.61 9.46 7.83
C LEU A 213 8.40 10.76 8.07
N GLN A 214 7.86 11.71 8.84
CA GLN A 214 8.59 12.91 9.24
C GLN A 214 9.84 12.56 10.07
N VAL A 215 9.72 11.62 11.02
CA VAL A 215 10.85 11.11 11.80
C VAL A 215 11.85 10.41 10.89
N GLY A 216 11.39 9.54 9.99
CA GLY A 216 12.22 8.86 8.99
C GLY A 216 13.04 9.83 8.15
N LEU A 217 12.40 10.88 7.61
CA LEU A 217 13.08 11.90 6.81
C LEU A 217 14.13 12.68 7.60
N SER A 218 13.91 12.87 8.90
CA SER A 218 14.86 13.54 9.78
C SER A 218 16.16 12.74 9.99
N HIS A 219 16.10 11.42 9.81
CA HIS A 219 17.26 10.52 9.89
C HIS A 219 17.84 10.17 8.50
N GLU A 220 17.18 10.57 7.41
CA GLU A 220 17.68 10.26 6.07
C GLU A 220 18.89 11.13 5.71
N THR A 221 19.98 10.46 5.35
CA THR A 221 21.25 11.06 4.93
C THR A 221 21.43 10.99 3.41
N THR A 222 20.73 10.08 2.74
CA THR A 222 20.83 9.95 1.29
C THR A 222 19.92 10.98 0.62
N HIS A 223 20.52 12.01 0.00
CA HIS A 223 19.82 13.12 -0.66
C HIS A 223 18.67 12.71 -1.58
N TRP A 224 18.86 11.68 -2.41
CA TRP A 224 17.84 11.27 -3.38
C TRP A 224 16.67 10.53 -2.72
N VAL A 225 16.93 9.77 -1.64
CA VAL A 225 15.90 9.11 -0.83
C VAL A 225 15.13 10.17 -0.05
N PHE A 226 15.82 11.12 0.58
CA PHE A 226 15.21 12.27 1.25
C PHE A 226 14.29 13.05 0.29
N ARG A 227 14.79 13.37 -0.92
CA ARG A 227 14.00 14.05 -1.95
C ARG A 227 12.73 13.28 -2.30
N SER A 228 12.83 11.96 -2.45
CA SER A 228 11.69 11.09 -2.77
C SER A 228 10.68 11.08 -1.64
N GLY A 229 11.11 10.79 -0.41
CA GLY A 229 10.23 10.75 0.77
C GLY A 229 9.60 12.11 1.10
N ASP A 230 10.35 13.23 0.96
CA ASP A 230 9.79 14.59 1.10
C ASP A 230 8.66 14.85 0.09
N GLY A 231 8.80 14.32 -1.13
CA GLY A 231 7.76 14.40 -2.16
C GLY A 231 6.48 13.71 -1.70
N TRP A 232 6.59 12.45 -1.29
CA TRP A 232 5.45 11.69 -0.78
C TRP A 232 4.80 12.34 0.44
N LEU A 233 5.58 12.78 1.42
CA LEU A 233 5.03 13.39 2.63
C LEU A 233 4.36 14.75 2.35
N CYS A 234 4.83 15.52 1.38
CA CYS A 234 4.15 16.74 0.94
C CYS A 234 2.78 16.46 0.31
N GLU A 235 2.64 15.37 -0.44
CA GLU A 235 1.36 14.95 -1.03
C GLU A 235 0.38 14.49 0.05
N MET A 236 0.86 13.74 1.05
CA MET A 236 0.03 13.23 2.16
C MET A 236 -0.35 14.32 3.17
N SER A 237 0.52 15.29 3.43
CA SER A 237 0.33 16.28 4.49
C SER A 237 0.58 17.71 4.01
N PRO A 238 -0.49 18.45 3.65
CA PRO A 238 -0.41 19.88 3.34
C PRO A 238 0.18 20.70 4.50
N THR A 239 -0.04 20.25 5.74
CA THR A 239 0.53 20.86 6.94
C THR A 239 2.05 20.69 6.94
N TYR A 240 2.58 19.51 6.62
CA TYR A 240 4.03 19.27 6.51
C TYR A 240 4.63 20.08 5.36
N ALA A 241 3.95 20.11 4.22
CA ALA A 241 4.41 20.80 3.02
C ALA A 241 4.72 22.29 3.26
N LYS A 242 4.08 22.92 4.25
CA LYS A 242 4.24 24.34 4.63
C LYS A 242 4.79 24.52 6.05
N SER A 243 5.48 23.53 6.59
CA SER A 243 5.95 23.51 7.97
C SER A 243 7.35 24.09 8.15
N LYS A 244 7.63 24.64 9.34
CA LYS A 244 9.00 25.03 9.75
C LYS A 244 9.92 23.81 9.82
N GLU A 245 9.39 22.67 10.23
CA GLU A 245 10.11 21.42 10.35
C GLU A 245 10.62 20.95 8.97
N ARG A 246 9.78 21.02 7.93
CA ARG A 246 10.20 20.75 6.55
C ARG A 246 11.30 21.70 6.08
N LEU A 247 11.17 23.00 6.37
CA LEU A 247 12.20 23.99 6.03
C LEU A 247 13.55 23.59 6.63
N SER A 248 13.60 23.28 7.93
CA SER A 248 14.81 22.83 8.61
C SER A 248 15.37 21.52 8.04
N LEU A 249 14.50 20.58 7.64
CA LEU A 249 14.93 19.34 7.00
C LEU A 249 15.58 19.58 5.63
N LEU A 250 15.03 20.48 4.81
CA LEU A 250 15.62 20.87 3.52
C LEU A 250 16.97 21.57 3.70
N GLU A 251 17.09 22.47 4.68
CA GLU A 251 18.35 23.17 4.99
C GLU A 251 19.43 22.18 5.44
N ARG A 252 19.09 21.25 6.34
CA ARG A 252 19.99 20.17 6.76
C ARG A 252 20.44 19.31 5.57
N ALA A 253 19.50 18.91 4.72
CA ALA A 253 19.80 18.08 3.55
C ALA A 253 20.74 18.80 2.57
N LEU A 254 20.58 20.13 2.40
CA LEU A 254 21.44 20.91 1.50
C LEU A 254 22.81 21.27 2.09
N ALA A 255 22.95 21.25 3.42
CA ALA A 255 24.22 21.48 4.11
C ALA A 255 25.19 20.28 4.02
N GLN A 256 24.69 19.08 3.70
CA GLN A 256 25.53 17.89 3.55
C GLN A 256 26.27 17.88 2.19
N PRO A 257 27.47 17.28 2.12
CA PRO A 257 28.20 17.17 0.85
C PRO A 257 27.41 16.36 -0.19
N PHE A 258 27.23 16.92 -1.39
CA PHE A 258 26.56 16.24 -2.50
C PHE A 258 27.53 15.39 -3.32
N PRO A 259 27.16 14.14 -3.67
CA PRO A 259 27.90 13.37 -4.66
C PRO A 259 27.86 14.06 -6.04
N GLU A 260 29.00 14.15 -6.73
CA GLU A 260 29.13 14.82 -8.04
C GLU A 260 28.08 14.36 -9.08
N ARG A 261 27.69 13.09 -9.04
CA ARG A 261 26.71 12.49 -9.97
C ARG A 261 25.25 12.82 -9.65
N ARG A 262 24.96 13.68 -8.66
CA ARG A 262 23.60 13.97 -8.16
C ARG A 262 23.16 15.42 -8.36
N GLU A 263 23.73 16.10 -9.36
CA GLU A 263 23.43 17.51 -9.68
C GLU A 263 21.94 17.78 -9.92
N ARG A 264 21.21 16.82 -10.52
CA ARG A 264 19.75 16.95 -10.68
C ARG A 264 19.03 16.99 -9.33
N THR A 265 19.36 16.07 -8.41
CA THR A 265 18.75 16.01 -7.08
C THR A 265 19.05 17.27 -6.28
N LYS A 266 20.28 17.77 -6.37
CA LYS A 266 20.69 19.03 -5.73
C LYS A 266 19.81 20.20 -6.19
N ARG A 267 19.71 20.42 -7.50
CA ARG A 267 18.85 21.48 -8.08
C ARG A 267 17.39 21.35 -7.69
N GLU A 268 16.85 20.13 -7.63
CA GLU A 268 15.48 19.89 -7.20
C GLU A 268 15.26 20.27 -5.71
N LEU A 269 16.22 19.95 -4.83
CA LEU A 269 16.15 20.32 -3.41
C LEU A 269 16.35 21.82 -3.19
N GLU A 270 17.27 22.47 -3.90
CA GLU A 270 17.48 23.92 -3.86
C GLU A 270 16.20 24.67 -4.29
N SER A 271 15.56 24.21 -5.37
CA SER A 271 14.28 24.76 -5.83
C SER A 271 13.17 24.63 -4.77
N ARG A 272 13.09 23.48 -4.09
CA ARG A 272 12.14 23.26 -3.00
C ARG A 272 12.41 24.16 -1.79
N LEU A 273 13.68 24.33 -1.40
CA LEU A 273 14.08 25.22 -0.31
C LEU A 273 13.73 26.68 -0.62
N GLU A 274 14.03 27.14 -1.84
CA GLU A 274 13.73 28.49 -2.28
C GLU A 274 12.20 28.74 -2.32
N ALA A 275 11.43 27.76 -2.78
CA ALA A 275 9.96 27.84 -2.74
C ALA A 275 9.43 27.93 -1.30
N MET A 276 10.02 27.17 -0.36
CA MET A 276 9.67 27.23 1.07
C MET A 276 9.99 28.59 1.70
N ARG A 277 11.15 29.19 1.39
CA ARG A 277 11.56 30.51 1.90
C ARG A 277 10.66 31.65 1.43
N LYS A 278 9.95 31.47 0.32
CA LYS A 278 8.98 32.44 -0.22
C LYS A 278 7.61 32.38 0.45
N LEU A 279 7.33 31.37 1.27
CA LEU A 279 6.06 31.26 1.98
C LEU A 279 5.95 32.32 3.08
N LYS A 280 4.85 33.10 3.06
CA LYS A 280 4.60 34.16 4.06
C LYS A 280 4.31 33.62 5.46
N VAL A 281 3.74 32.42 5.56
CA VAL A 281 3.37 31.78 6.82
C VAL A 281 3.79 30.31 6.74
N LEU A 282 4.49 29.87 7.77
CA LEU A 282 4.84 28.47 7.98
C LEU A 282 4.12 27.96 9.22
N SER A 283 3.47 26.80 9.11
CA SER A 283 2.91 26.07 10.25
C SER A 283 4.05 25.51 11.11
N SER A 284 3.80 25.33 12.40
CA SER A 284 4.63 24.43 13.23
C SER A 284 3.84 23.16 13.44
N ILE A 285 4.44 22.03 13.08
CA ILE A 285 3.93 20.72 13.45
C ILE A 285 4.68 20.39 14.71
N ASN A 286 4.11 20.78 15.85
CA ASN A 286 4.67 20.48 17.17
C ASN A 286 4.44 19.00 17.53
N THR A 287 4.72 18.09 16.59
CA THR A 287 5.13 16.74 16.94
C THR A 287 6.43 16.91 17.67
N ASN A 288 6.55 16.31 18.87
CA ASN A 288 7.72 16.41 19.71
C ASN A 288 8.88 15.64 19.04
N LEU A 289 9.39 16.19 17.93
CA LEU A 289 10.35 15.59 17.02
C LEU A 289 11.68 15.39 17.75
N SER A 290 11.97 16.22 18.74
CA SER A 290 13.08 16.05 19.67
C SER A 290 12.90 14.79 20.53
N ALA A 291 11.74 14.62 21.17
CA ALA A 291 11.44 13.41 21.94
C ALA A 291 11.41 12.14 21.07
N LEU A 292 10.98 12.24 19.80
CA LEU A 292 11.01 11.13 18.85
C LEU A 292 12.42 10.86 18.29
N LYS A 293 13.29 11.86 18.16
CA LYS A 293 14.70 11.67 17.75
C LYS A 293 15.56 11.07 18.85
N GLU A 294 15.25 11.40 20.11
CA GLU A 294 15.96 10.88 21.29
C GLU A 294 15.46 9.51 21.74
N ARG A 295 14.33 9.05 21.18
CA ARG A 295 13.76 7.75 21.52
C ARG A 295 14.62 6.62 20.95
N ASP A 296 15.05 5.74 21.83
CA ASP A 296 15.64 4.46 21.46
C ASP A 296 14.54 3.53 20.91
N PHE A 297 14.45 3.44 19.58
CA PHE A 297 13.46 2.59 18.90
C PHE A 297 13.84 1.11 18.87
N SER A 298 15.00 0.73 19.42
CA SER A 298 15.34 -0.69 19.63
C SER A 298 14.64 -1.28 20.85
N GLN A 299 14.03 -0.45 21.70
CA GLN A 299 13.25 -0.88 22.85
C GLN A 299 11.79 -1.17 22.46
N PRO A 300 11.16 -2.22 23.03
CA PRO A 300 9.74 -2.47 22.85
C PRO A 300 8.91 -1.26 23.27
N LEU A 301 7.75 -1.09 22.63
CA LEU A 301 6.81 -0.01 22.95
C LEU A 301 6.49 0.01 24.46
N PRO A 302 6.57 1.18 25.14
CA PRO A 302 6.24 1.29 26.56
C PRO A 302 4.82 0.82 26.86
N GLU A 303 4.60 0.27 28.06
CA GLU A 303 3.29 -0.25 28.48
C GLU A 303 2.19 0.82 28.53
N GLU A 304 2.50 2.12 28.59
CA GLU A 304 1.47 3.17 28.46
C GLU A 304 0.75 3.15 27.09
N GLY A 305 1.38 2.60 26.04
CA GLY A 305 0.73 2.32 24.76
C GLY A 305 -0.10 1.03 24.74
N ARG A 306 0.05 0.17 25.76
CA ARG A 306 -0.75 -1.05 25.96
C ARG A 306 -1.98 -0.84 26.83
N ILE A 307 -1.98 0.15 27.73
CA ILE A 307 -3.10 0.36 28.67
C ILE A 307 -4.30 1.05 27.99
N ALA A 308 -4.11 1.70 26.84
CA ALA A 308 -5.23 2.13 26.00
C ALA A 308 -5.85 0.99 25.16
N LEU A 309 -5.35 -0.26 25.27
CA LEU A 309 -5.78 -1.43 24.48
C LEU A 309 -6.77 -2.36 25.20
N GLU A 310 -7.24 -2.09 26.42
CA GLU A 310 -8.25 -2.93 27.08
C GLU A 310 -9.41 -2.11 27.69
N THR A 311 -10.61 -2.39 27.19
CA THR A 311 -12.00 -2.10 27.66
C THR A 311 -12.33 -0.71 28.25
N PRO A 312 -13.39 -0.01 27.76
CA PRO A 312 -13.87 1.21 28.42
C PRO A 312 -14.40 0.92 29.83
N PRO A 313 -14.23 1.84 30.80
CA PRO A 313 -14.96 1.72 32.07
C PRO A 313 -16.44 2.06 31.83
N ASP A 314 -17.32 1.13 32.20
CA ASP A 314 -18.74 1.40 32.40
C ASP A 314 -18.94 2.53 33.42
N ALA A 315 -19.76 3.52 33.08
CA ALA A 315 -20.72 4.22 33.95
C ALA A 315 -21.38 5.41 33.21
N PRO A 316 -22.51 5.96 33.70
CA PRO A 316 -23.79 5.34 34.04
C PRO A 316 -24.92 5.95 33.18
N ASP A 317 -26.13 5.38 33.30
CA ASP A 317 -27.39 5.89 32.73
C ASP A 317 -27.60 7.40 32.94
N THR A 318 -27.89 8.11 31.85
CA THR A 318 -28.87 9.21 31.85
C THR A 318 -29.60 9.26 30.51
N THR A 319 -30.87 8.86 30.56
CA THR A 319 -31.96 9.30 29.70
C THR A 319 -32.04 10.83 29.73
N ASP A 320 -32.03 11.52 28.58
CA ASP A 320 -33.25 12.03 27.94
C ASP A 320 -32.96 12.87 26.68
N ALA A 321 -33.97 12.94 25.83
CA ALA A 321 -33.98 13.41 24.45
C ALA A 321 -33.69 14.91 24.21
N ALA A 322 -33.20 15.23 23.01
CA ALA A 322 -33.80 16.26 22.15
C ALA A 322 -33.25 16.19 20.72
N GLN A 323 -34.17 15.97 19.79
CA GLN A 323 -34.04 15.95 18.34
C GLN A 323 -34.21 17.39 17.81
N GLU A 324 -33.33 17.89 16.95
CA GLU A 324 -33.68 19.04 16.10
C GLU A 324 -33.00 18.98 14.72
N LYS A 325 -33.71 19.53 13.73
CA LYS A 325 -33.67 19.19 12.31
C LYS A 325 -33.32 20.43 11.48
N SER A 326 -32.55 20.22 10.41
CA SER A 326 -32.50 20.99 9.14
C SER A 326 -31.84 22.38 9.13
N THR A 327 -30.89 22.59 8.20
CA THR A 327 -31.20 23.32 6.94
C THR A 327 -30.03 23.31 5.95
N GLU A 328 -30.41 23.07 4.71
CA GLU A 328 -29.63 23.07 3.48
C GLU A 328 -29.61 24.49 2.86
N THR A 329 -28.46 25.04 2.46
CA THR A 329 -28.36 25.90 1.25
C THR A 329 -26.92 26.26 0.84
N GLY A 330 -26.56 25.90 -0.40
CA GLY A 330 -26.09 26.87 -1.40
C GLY A 330 -24.60 27.27 -1.45
N ARG A 331 -23.81 26.60 -2.29
CA ARG A 331 -22.96 27.22 -3.36
C ARG A 331 -22.17 26.16 -4.14
N LYS A 332 -22.80 25.60 -5.17
CA LYS A 332 -22.12 25.01 -6.34
C LYS A 332 -21.90 26.12 -7.38
N SER A 333 -20.91 25.90 -8.25
CA SER A 333 -20.48 26.76 -9.37
C SER A 333 -19.39 27.76 -8.99
N PHE A 334 -18.13 27.43 -9.34
CA PHE A 334 -17.13 28.35 -9.92
C PHE A 334 -15.80 27.64 -10.27
N TYR A 335 -15.56 26.40 -9.80
CA TYR A 335 -14.31 25.67 -10.10
C TYR A 335 -14.31 24.84 -11.41
N ALA A 336 -15.41 24.80 -12.16
CA ALA A 336 -15.53 23.93 -13.34
C ALA A 336 -14.87 24.47 -14.62
N LEU A 337 -14.46 25.75 -14.68
CA LEU A 337 -13.99 26.36 -15.94
C LEU A 337 -12.47 26.58 -16.03
N ALA A 338 -11.73 26.52 -14.92
CA ALA A 338 -10.26 26.65 -14.96
C ALA A 338 -9.54 25.32 -15.29
N ALA A 339 -10.15 24.18 -14.95
CA ALA A 339 -9.58 22.85 -15.19
C ALA A 339 -9.59 22.44 -16.67
N ILE A 340 -10.53 22.96 -17.47
CA ILE A 340 -10.69 22.58 -18.88
C ILE A 340 -9.64 23.25 -19.77
N ALA A 341 -9.21 24.47 -19.44
CA ALA A 341 -8.17 25.18 -20.20
C ALA A 341 -6.77 24.56 -19.99
N GLY A 342 -6.49 24.07 -18.78
CA GLY A 342 -5.22 23.37 -18.48
C GLY A 342 -5.10 22.01 -19.17
N LEU A 343 -6.21 21.26 -19.28
CA LEU A 343 -6.23 19.93 -19.91
C LEU A 343 -5.99 19.99 -21.43
N LEU A 344 -6.52 21.03 -22.11
CA LEU A 344 -6.35 21.19 -23.55
C LEU A 344 -4.91 21.58 -23.96
N GLY A 345 -4.19 22.33 -23.10
CA GLY A 345 -2.79 22.68 -23.33
C GLY A 345 -1.85 21.47 -23.30
N VAL A 346 -2.09 20.53 -22.37
CA VAL A 346 -1.27 19.31 -22.22
C VAL A 346 -1.54 18.30 -23.35
N LEU A 347 -2.80 18.16 -23.79
CA LEU A 347 -3.17 17.32 -24.92
C LEU A 347 -2.59 17.82 -26.26
N ALA A 348 -2.55 19.14 -26.48
CA ALA A 348 -1.96 19.73 -27.68
C ALA A 348 -0.43 19.52 -27.74
N LEU A 349 0.27 19.64 -26.61
CA LEU A 349 1.72 19.40 -26.51
C LEU A 349 2.06 17.92 -26.76
N TRP A 350 1.24 17.00 -26.27
CA TRP A 350 1.44 15.56 -26.46
C TRP A 350 1.22 15.10 -27.91
N PHE A 351 0.19 15.62 -28.59
CA PHE A 351 -0.04 15.33 -30.01
C PHE A 351 1.01 15.97 -30.94
N GLY A 352 1.49 17.17 -30.61
CA GLY A 352 2.56 17.85 -31.37
C GLY A 352 3.90 17.12 -31.31
N LEU A 353 4.24 16.55 -30.15
CA LEU A 353 5.47 15.76 -29.96
C LEU A 353 5.41 14.38 -30.62
N ARG A 354 4.22 13.77 -30.71
CA ARG A 354 4.04 12.45 -31.33
C ARG A 354 4.11 12.51 -32.87
N ARG A 355 3.68 13.62 -33.48
CA ARG A 355 3.72 13.80 -34.95
C ARG A 355 5.13 14.00 -35.50
N LYS A 356 6.09 14.45 -34.68
CA LYS A 356 7.50 14.64 -35.08
C LYS A 356 8.37 13.37 -35.01
N ARG A 357 7.87 12.25 -34.47
CA ARG A 357 8.62 10.98 -34.35
C ARG A 357 8.15 9.87 -35.28
N GLY A 358 7.38 10.20 -36.32
CA GLY A 358 6.95 9.25 -37.35
C GLY A 358 7.12 9.84 -38.75
N SER A 359 8.36 9.98 -39.21
CA SER A 359 8.70 9.96 -40.63
C SER A 359 10.21 9.70 -40.77
N ALA A 360 10.53 8.41 -40.88
CA ALA A 360 11.65 7.84 -41.64
C ALA A 360 11.41 6.33 -41.67
#